data_AF-A0A444R0P8-F1
#
_entry.id   AF-A0A444R0P8-F1
#
_cell.length_a   1.000
_cell.length_b   1.000
_cell.length_c   1.000
_cell.angle_alpha   90.00
_cell.angle_beta   90.00
_cell.angle_gamma   90.00
#
_symmetry.space_group_name_H-M   'P 1'
#
loop_
_entity.id
_entity.type
_entity.pdbx_description
1 polymer ?
#
loop_
_entity_poly.entity_id
_entity_poly.type
_entity_poly.pdbx_seq_one_letter_code
_entity_poly.pdbx_strand_id
1 'polypeptide(L)'
;MAVNLLKKNSLVLVASLLLAGHVQATELLNSSYDVSRELFAALNPPFEQQWAKDNGGDKLTIKQSHAGSSKQALAILQGLKADVVTYNQVTDVQILHDKGKLIPADWQSRLPNNSSPFYSTMGFLVRKGNPKNIHDWNDLVRSDVKLIFPNPKTSGNARYTYLAAWGAADKADGGDKAKTEQFMTQFLKNVEVFDTGGRGA
;
A
#
# COMPACT_ATOMS: atom_id res chain seq x y z
N MET A 1 -71.85 47.50 -26.11
CA MET A 1 -72.25 46.08 -25.96
C MET A 1 -71.26 45.20 -26.70
N ALA A 2 -70.99 44.02 -26.13
CA ALA A 2 -70.27 42.87 -26.68
C ALA A 2 -68.73 42.98 -26.84
N VAL A 3 -68.10 42.44 -25.79
CA VAL A 3 -66.74 41.91 -25.67
C VAL A 3 -66.48 40.80 -26.71
N ASN A 4 -65.26 40.71 -27.24
CA ASN A 4 -64.61 39.40 -27.43
C ASN A 4 -63.07 39.52 -27.39
N LEU A 5 -62.52 39.21 -26.21
CA LEU A 5 -61.16 38.72 -26.02
C LEU A 5 -60.99 37.43 -26.83
N LEU A 6 -59.87 37.25 -27.55
CA LEU A 6 -59.30 35.92 -27.77
C LEU A 6 -57.79 35.98 -28.08
N LYS A 7 -57.04 35.66 -27.02
CA LYS A 7 -55.85 34.79 -26.97
C LYS A 7 -54.54 35.25 -27.65
N LYS A 8 -53.75 35.99 -26.85
CA LYS A 8 -52.29 35.84 -26.79
C LYS A 8 -51.95 34.41 -26.34
N ASN A 9 -51.47 33.57 -27.26
CA ASN A 9 -50.80 32.32 -26.89
C ASN A 9 -49.35 32.32 -27.44
N SER A 10 -48.47 32.71 -26.53
CA SER A 10 -47.06 32.40 -26.38
C SER A 10 -46.54 31.19 -27.17
N LEU A 11 -45.55 31.40 -28.02
CA LEU A 11 -44.50 30.41 -28.27
C LEU A 11 -43.16 31.02 -27.82
N VAL A 12 -42.88 30.89 -26.52
CA VAL A 12 -41.51 30.99 -26.02
C VAL A 12 -40.91 29.60 -26.22
N LEU A 13 -40.08 29.46 -27.26
CA LEU A 13 -39.28 28.26 -27.46
C LEU A 13 -38.20 28.25 -26.37
N VAL A 14 -38.49 27.59 -25.24
CA VAL A 14 -37.49 27.34 -24.20
C VAL A 14 -36.50 26.33 -24.77
N ALA A 15 -35.38 26.82 -25.29
CA ALA A 15 -34.20 26.02 -25.53
C ALA A 15 -33.61 25.63 -24.16
N SER A 16 -34.18 24.59 -23.55
CA SER A 16 -33.56 23.90 -22.43
C SER A 16 -32.27 23.27 -22.95
N LEU A 17 -31.16 23.99 -22.85
CA LEU A 17 -29.84 23.40 -22.89
C LEU A 17 -29.82 22.30 -21.83
N LEU A 18 -29.89 21.05 -22.28
CA LEU A 18 -29.45 19.90 -21.53
C LEU A 18 -27.96 20.12 -21.24
N LEU A 19 -27.66 20.82 -20.14
CA LEU A 19 -26.46 20.56 -19.36
C LEU A 19 -26.62 19.14 -18.80
N ALA A 20 -26.50 18.13 -19.66
CA ALA A 20 -26.11 16.81 -19.24
C ALA A 20 -24.68 16.98 -18.75
N GLY A 21 -24.53 17.33 -17.46
CA GLY A 21 -23.24 17.26 -16.80
C GLY A 21 -22.69 15.87 -17.08
N HIS A 22 -21.52 15.79 -17.72
CA HIS A 22 -20.83 14.53 -17.83
C HIS A 22 -20.59 14.05 -16.40
N VAL A 23 -21.32 13.03 -15.97
CA VAL A 23 -21.01 12.28 -14.76
C VAL A 23 -19.69 11.58 -15.05
N GLN A 24 -18.59 12.29 -14.84
CA GLN A 24 -17.26 11.70 -14.89
C GLN A 24 -17.09 10.89 -13.62
N ALA A 25 -16.53 9.69 -13.77
CA ALA A 25 -16.23 8.85 -12.63
C ALA A 25 -15.29 9.58 -11.67
N THR A 26 -15.60 9.56 -10.38
CA THR A 26 -14.63 9.89 -9.34
C THR A 26 -13.49 8.90 -9.45
N GLU A 27 -12.26 9.40 -9.60
CA GLU A 27 -11.07 8.57 -9.71
C GLU A 27 -10.21 8.74 -8.46
N LEU A 28 -9.81 7.62 -7.85
CA LEU A 28 -8.87 7.59 -6.72
C LEU A 28 -7.63 6.81 -7.11
N LEU A 29 -6.45 7.32 -6.80
CA LEU A 29 -5.20 6.58 -6.84
C LEU A 29 -4.83 6.06 -5.45
N ASN A 30 -4.82 4.74 -5.30
CA ASN A 30 -4.20 4.06 -4.16
C ASN A 30 -2.72 3.78 -4.47
N SER A 31 -1.82 4.50 -3.78
CA SER A 31 -0.40 4.17 -3.74
C SER A 31 -0.14 3.13 -2.66
N SER A 32 0.29 1.93 -3.05
CA SER A 32 0.43 0.77 -2.16
C SER A 32 1.80 0.08 -2.29
N TYR A 33 2.09 -0.80 -1.34
CA TYR A 33 3.34 -1.57 -1.31
C TYR A 33 3.27 -2.81 -2.22
N ASP A 34 4.42 -3.41 -2.50
CA ASP A 34 4.58 -4.35 -3.62
C ASP A 34 3.69 -5.61 -3.56
N VAL A 35 3.50 -6.16 -2.36
CA VAL A 35 2.79 -7.45 -2.16
C VAL A 35 1.28 -7.30 -1.93
N SER A 36 0.72 -6.09 -1.94
CA SER A 36 -0.73 -5.86 -1.78
C SER A 36 -1.50 -5.80 -3.10
N ARG A 37 -0.83 -6.06 -4.23
CA ARG A 37 -1.43 -5.99 -5.57
C ARG A 37 -2.67 -6.84 -5.69
N GLU A 38 -2.55 -8.12 -5.36
CA GLU A 38 -3.63 -9.10 -5.48
C GLU A 38 -4.74 -8.82 -4.46
N LEU A 39 -4.39 -8.34 -3.27
CA LEU A 39 -5.35 -7.93 -2.24
C LEU A 39 -6.26 -6.82 -2.77
N PHE A 40 -5.70 -5.71 -3.26
CA PHE A 40 -6.49 -4.59 -3.73
C PHE A 40 -7.14 -4.85 -5.10
N ALA A 41 -6.55 -5.70 -5.95
CA ALA A 41 -7.24 -6.17 -7.15
C ALA A 41 -8.53 -6.94 -6.83
N ALA A 42 -8.56 -7.67 -5.70
CA ALA A 42 -9.75 -8.36 -5.22
C ALA A 42 -10.73 -7.43 -4.46
N LEU A 43 -10.23 -6.45 -3.71
CA LEU A 43 -11.06 -5.56 -2.88
C LEU A 43 -11.66 -4.36 -3.63
N ASN A 44 -10.98 -3.83 -4.65
CA ASN A 44 -11.43 -2.61 -5.32
C ASN A 44 -12.78 -2.80 -6.05
N PRO A 45 -12.99 -3.85 -6.88
CA PRO A 45 -14.26 -3.99 -7.59
C PRO A 45 -15.50 -4.08 -6.69
N PRO A 46 -15.54 -4.90 -5.61
CA PRO A 46 -16.70 -4.92 -4.73
C PRO A 46 -16.88 -3.60 -3.98
N PHE A 47 -15.80 -2.89 -3.64
CA PHE A 47 -15.91 -1.57 -3.01
C PHE A 47 -16.48 -0.51 -3.97
N GLU A 48 -16.08 -0.49 -5.24
CA GLU A 48 -16.64 0.39 -6.27
C GLU A 48 -18.14 0.12 -6.49
N GLN A 49 -18.55 -1.16 -6.49
CA GLN A 49 -19.96 -1.54 -6.59
C GLN A 49 -20.76 -1.08 -5.37
N GLN A 50 -20.21 -1.28 -4.17
CA GLN A 50 -20.81 -0.83 -2.93
C GLN A 50 -20.95 0.70 -2.91
N TRP A 51 -19.93 1.43 -3.35
CA TRP A 51 -19.97 2.88 -3.48
C TRP A 51 -21.10 3.35 -4.38
N ALA A 52 -21.22 2.79 -5.59
CA ALA A 52 -22.27 3.18 -6.53
C ALA A 52 -23.67 2.90 -5.96
N LYS A 53 -23.84 1.79 -5.23
CA LYS A 53 -25.10 1.46 -4.55
C LYS A 53 -25.46 2.48 -3.47
N ASP A 54 -24.48 2.88 -2.66
CA ASP A 54 -24.71 3.76 -1.51
C ASP A 54 -24.79 5.25 -1.89
N ASN A 55 -24.22 5.63 -3.03
CA ASN A 55 -24.08 7.02 -3.47
C ASN A 55 -24.89 7.33 -4.74
N GLY A 56 -26.09 6.74 -4.87
CA GLY A 56 -27.05 7.12 -5.92
C GLY A 56 -26.59 6.86 -7.35
N GLY A 57 -25.74 5.85 -7.55
CA GLY A 57 -25.17 5.51 -8.85
C GLY A 57 -23.88 6.26 -9.19
N ASP A 58 -23.29 7.00 -8.25
CA ASP A 58 -21.98 7.64 -8.45
C ASP A 58 -20.92 6.60 -8.83
N LYS A 59 -20.17 6.89 -9.89
CA LYS A 59 -19.18 5.96 -10.44
C LYS A 59 -17.83 6.25 -9.81
N LEU A 60 -17.33 5.30 -9.00
CA LEU A 60 -15.96 5.31 -8.48
C LEU A 60 -15.05 4.44 -9.36
N THR A 61 -13.80 4.88 -9.56
CA THR A 61 -12.74 4.09 -10.18
C THR A 61 -11.46 4.19 -9.36
N ILE A 62 -10.95 3.07 -8.89
CA ILE A 62 -9.74 3.01 -8.06
C ILE A 62 -8.57 2.51 -8.90
N LYS A 63 -7.66 3.43 -9.20
CA LYS A 63 -6.35 3.13 -9.77
C LYS A 63 -5.37 2.70 -8.69
N GLN A 64 -4.33 1.98 -9.11
CA GLN A 64 -3.37 1.35 -8.23
C GLN A 64 -1.94 1.61 -8.69
N SER A 65 -1.04 1.94 -7.76
CA SER A 65 0.41 2.02 -7.99
C SER A 65 1.13 1.18 -6.95
N HIS A 66 2.02 0.26 -7.38
CA HIS A 66 2.67 -0.72 -6.51
C HIS A 66 4.18 -0.72 -6.73
N ALA A 67 4.95 -0.64 -5.64
CA ALA A 67 6.40 -0.85 -5.58
C ALA A 67 6.83 -1.02 -4.11
N GLY A 68 8.13 -1.09 -3.81
CA GLY A 68 8.61 -0.92 -2.44
C GLY A 68 8.04 0.36 -1.79
N SER A 69 7.53 0.25 -0.57
CA SER A 69 6.77 1.31 0.12
C SER A 69 7.55 2.64 0.21
N SER A 70 8.85 2.61 0.49
CA SER A 70 9.67 3.84 0.51
C SER A 70 9.78 4.47 -0.88
N LYS A 71 9.83 3.67 -1.95
CA LYS A 71 9.84 4.19 -3.33
C LYS A 71 8.53 4.88 -3.67
N GLN A 72 7.40 4.34 -3.22
CA GLN A 72 6.09 4.95 -3.39
C GLN A 72 5.97 6.27 -2.62
N ALA A 73 6.39 6.30 -1.35
CA ALA A 73 6.38 7.51 -0.55
C ALA A 73 7.25 8.61 -1.18
N LEU A 74 8.44 8.26 -1.67
CA LEU A 74 9.31 9.20 -2.40
C LEU A 74 8.67 9.70 -3.70
N ALA A 75 7.99 8.83 -4.46
CA ALA A 75 7.30 9.26 -5.68
C ALA A 75 6.19 10.28 -5.37
N ILE A 76 5.46 10.12 -4.27
CA ILE A 76 4.47 11.11 -3.81
C ILE A 76 5.15 12.44 -3.47
N LEU A 77 6.24 12.41 -2.70
CA LEU A 77 7.02 13.62 -2.39
C LEU A 77 7.59 14.30 -3.65
N GLN A 78 7.74 13.56 -4.75
CA GLN A 78 8.19 14.07 -6.05
C GLN A 78 7.05 14.47 -6.99
N GLY A 79 5.79 14.40 -6.55
CA GLY A 79 4.64 14.91 -7.29
C GLY A 79 3.66 13.86 -7.80
N LEU A 80 3.82 12.57 -7.47
CA LEU A 80 2.76 11.58 -7.69
C LEU A 80 1.55 11.95 -6.83
N LYS A 81 0.42 12.24 -7.46
CA LYS A 81 -0.83 12.58 -6.79
C LYS A 81 -1.58 11.31 -6.41
N ALA A 82 -1.36 10.82 -5.19
CA ALA A 82 -2.13 9.73 -4.61
C ALA A 82 -3.19 10.29 -3.65
N ASP A 83 -4.39 9.72 -3.71
CA ASP A 83 -5.51 10.10 -2.83
C ASP A 83 -5.48 9.33 -1.52
N VAL A 84 -5.03 8.07 -1.57
CA VAL A 84 -4.82 7.23 -0.40
C VAL A 84 -3.49 6.49 -0.49
N VAL A 85 -2.87 6.27 0.67
CA VAL A 85 -1.70 5.42 0.80
C VAL A 85 -2.03 4.21 1.66
N THR A 86 -1.58 3.04 1.23
CA THR A 86 -1.78 1.79 1.96
C THR A 86 -0.44 1.09 2.11
N TYR A 87 0.45 1.67 2.92
CA TYR A 87 1.80 1.15 3.14
C TYR A 87 1.87 0.19 4.31
N ASN A 88 2.87 -0.68 4.28
CA ASN A 88 3.13 -1.65 5.34
C ASN A 88 3.96 -1.09 6.50
N GLN A 89 4.51 0.13 6.42
CA GLN A 89 5.34 0.72 7.48
C GLN A 89 4.94 2.14 7.85
N VAL A 90 4.86 2.37 9.16
CA VAL A 90 4.58 3.69 9.77
C VAL A 90 5.53 4.76 9.26
N THR A 91 6.83 4.46 9.14
CA THR A 91 7.84 5.44 8.70
C THR A 91 7.61 5.97 7.29
N ASP A 92 7.09 5.13 6.38
CA ASP A 92 6.81 5.54 5.00
C ASP A 92 5.51 6.33 4.87
N VAL A 93 4.59 6.21 5.83
CA VAL A 93 3.42 7.10 5.92
C VAL A 93 3.82 8.41 6.61
N GLN A 94 4.57 8.33 7.70
CA GLN A 94 5.00 9.48 8.49
C GLN A 94 5.80 10.50 7.67
N ILE A 95 6.66 10.05 6.75
CA ILE A 95 7.44 10.96 5.90
C ILE A 95 6.56 11.87 5.02
N LEU A 96 5.33 11.45 4.69
CA LEU A 96 4.38 12.26 3.92
C LEU A 96 3.85 13.44 4.76
N HIS A 97 3.77 13.27 6.08
CA HIS A 97 3.55 14.38 7.00
C HIS A 97 4.81 15.24 7.13
N ASP A 98 5.90 14.63 7.60
CA ASP A 98 7.10 15.36 8.03
C ASP A 98 7.74 16.18 6.91
N LYS A 99 7.79 15.62 5.69
CA LYS A 99 8.45 16.26 4.53
C LYS A 99 7.45 16.83 3.53
N GLY A 100 6.32 16.16 3.34
CA GLY A 100 5.34 16.55 2.34
C GLY A 100 4.28 17.53 2.86
N LYS A 101 4.02 17.54 4.17
CA LYS A 101 2.84 18.19 4.76
C LYS A 101 1.53 17.78 4.07
N LEU A 102 1.47 16.56 3.55
CA LEU A 102 0.37 16.05 2.72
C LEU A 102 -0.75 15.41 3.54
N ILE A 103 -0.43 14.97 4.76
CA ILE A 103 -1.36 14.37 5.71
C ILE A 103 -1.22 15.07 7.07
N PRO A 104 -2.24 15.07 7.93
CA PRO A 104 -2.15 15.70 9.25
C PRO A 104 -1.23 14.91 10.19
N ALA A 105 -0.74 15.57 11.25
CA ALA A 105 0.20 14.98 12.20
C ALA A 105 -0.37 13.77 12.97
N ASP A 106 -1.68 13.78 13.19
CA ASP A 106 -2.42 12.77 13.95
C ASP A 106 -2.90 11.59 13.07
N TRP A 107 -2.39 11.46 11.83
CA TRP A 107 -2.89 10.50 10.84
C TRP A 107 -3.01 9.06 11.37
N GLN A 108 -2.09 8.66 12.25
CA GLN A 108 -2.05 7.30 12.79
C GLN A 108 -3.24 7.01 13.71
N SER A 109 -3.83 8.03 14.32
CA SER A 109 -4.98 7.89 15.23
C SER A 109 -6.34 8.08 14.55
N ARG A 110 -6.35 8.50 13.28
CA ARG A 110 -7.59 8.83 12.55
C ARG A 110 -8.44 7.60 12.20
N LEU A 111 -7.86 6.41 12.21
CA LEU A 111 -8.55 5.14 12.02
C LEU A 111 -8.19 4.17 13.17
N PRO A 112 -9.06 3.19 13.48
CA PRO A 112 -8.78 2.19 14.51
C PRO A 112 -7.46 1.44 14.29
N ASN A 113 -6.95 0.83 15.38
CA ASN A 113 -5.74 0.00 15.34
C ASN A 113 -4.51 0.73 14.78
N ASN A 114 -4.32 1.98 15.16
CA ASN A 114 -3.22 2.83 14.68
C ASN A 114 -3.19 2.95 13.14
N SER A 115 -4.36 3.08 12.52
CA SER A 115 -4.53 3.07 11.06
C SER A 115 -4.00 1.81 10.38
N SER A 116 -4.02 0.66 11.07
CA SER A 116 -3.60 -0.65 10.54
C SER A 116 -4.80 -1.62 10.51
N PRO A 117 -5.52 -1.74 9.37
CA PRO A 117 -6.71 -2.59 9.28
C PRO A 117 -6.39 -4.09 9.26
N PHE A 118 -5.13 -4.46 8.99
CA PHE A 118 -4.64 -5.83 9.03
C PHE A 118 -3.19 -5.86 9.53
N TYR A 119 -2.72 -7.04 9.91
CA TYR A 119 -1.32 -7.29 10.26
C TYR A 119 -0.87 -8.62 9.63
N SER A 120 0.44 -8.84 9.61
CA SER A 120 1.04 -10.07 9.12
C SER A 120 2.29 -10.39 9.94
N THR A 121 3.02 -11.43 9.55
CA THR A 121 4.28 -11.83 10.17
C THR A 121 5.28 -12.27 9.11
N MET A 122 6.55 -12.36 9.49
CA MET A 122 7.58 -12.92 8.63
C MET A 122 7.57 -14.44 8.67
N GLY A 123 7.74 -15.06 7.50
CA GLY A 123 7.89 -16.51 7.35
C GLY A 123 8.92 -16.84 6.30
N PHE A 124 9.38 -18.09 6.29
CA PHE A 124 10.31 -18.60 5.29
C PHE A 124 9.54 -19.31 4.19
N LEU A 125 9.82 -18.94 2.94
CA LEU A 125 9.39 -19.70 1.79
C LEU A 125 10.57 -20.53 1.28
N VAL A 126 10.42 -21.86 1.28
CA VAL A 126 11.44 -22.80 0.83
C VAL A 126 10.98 -23.57 -0.40
N ARG A 127 11.92 -24.11 -1.17
CA ARG A 127 11.61 -25.01 -2.29
C ARG A 127 10.93 -26.29 -1.80
N LYS A 128 10.11 -26.90 -2.65
CA LYS A 128 9.38 -28.15 -2.38
C LYS A 128 10.32 -29.21 -1.79
N GLY A 129 9.88 -29.84 -0.70
CA GLY A 129 10.64 -30.87 0.02
C GLY A 129 11.66 -30.33 1.03
N ASN A 130 11.85 -29.01 1.13
CA ASN A 130 12.80 -28.36 2.03
C ASN A 130 14.21 -29.01 1.96
N PRO A 131 14.88 -28.98 0.79
CA PRO A 131 16.10 -29.75 0.55
C PRO A 131 17.28 -29.32 1.44
N LYS A 132 17.19 -28.14 2.06
CA LYS A 132 18.19 -27.60 2.98
C LYS A 132 17.80 -27.79 4.44
N ASN A 133 16.65 -28.40 4.73
CA ASN A 133 16.13 -28.65 6.07
C ASN A 133 16.09 -27.39 6.94
N ILE A 134 15.54 -26.29 6.40
CA ILE A 134 15.40 -25.00 7.07
C ILE A 134 14.18 -25.03 7.99
N HIS A 135 14.38 -24.77 9.28
CA HIS A 135 13.31 -24.72 10.29
C HIS A 135 13.37 -23.46 11.15
N ASP A 136 14.55 -22.86 11.31
CA ASP A 136 14.72 -21.68 12.15
C ASP A 136 15.63 -20.60 11.52
N TRP A 137 15.88 -19.53 12.28
CA TRP A 137 16.74 -18.43 11.85
C TRP A 137 18.24 -18.82 11.78
N ASN A 138 18.69 -19.76 12.62
CA ASN A 138 20.07 -20.24 12.62
C ASN A 138 20.41 -21.03 11.36
N ASP A 139 19.42 -21.71 10.77
CA ASP A 139 19.61 -22.37 9.50
C ASP A 139 19.95 -21.39 8.37
N LEU A 140 19.48 -20.13 8.46
CA LEU A 140 19.69 -19.12 7.42
C LEU A 140 21.12 -18.60 7.34
N VAL A 141 21.95 -18.81 8.37
CA VAL A 141 23.35 -18.40 8.42
C VAL A 141 24.34 -19.51 8.03
N ARG A 142 23.84 -20.72 7.71
CA ARG A 142 24.67 -21.81 7.19
C ARG A 142 25.31 -21.45 5.85
N SER A 143 26.53 -21.93 5.61
CA SER A 143 27.30 -21.60 4.41
C SER A 143 26.67 -22.11 3.10
N ASP A 144 25.88 -23.17 3.18
CA ASP A 144 25.22 -23.81 2.03
C ASP A 144 23.83 -23.25 1.72
N VAL A 145 23.38 -22.25 2.49
CA VAL A 145 22.07 -21.61 2.37
C VAL A 145 22.22 -20.22 1.77
N LYS A 146 21.40 -19.96 0.75
CA LYS A 146 21.38 -18.72 -0.01
C LYS A 146 20.03 -18.06 0.09
N LEU A 147 20.03 -16.77 0.40
CA LEU A 147 18.83 -16.00 0.70
C LEU A 147 18.48 -15.08 -0.46
N ILE A 148 17.19 -15.01 -0.76
CA ILE A 148 16.60 -13.95 -1.58
C ILE A 148 15.96 -12.99 -0.59
N PHE A 149 16.42 -11.74 -0.58
CA PHE A 149 16.06 -10.79 0.46
C PHE A 149 15.72 -9.45 -0.19
N PRO A 150 14.61 -8.78 0.14
CA PRO A 150 14.31 -7.49 -0.47
C PRO A 150 15.24 -6.39 0.07
N ASN A 151 15.42 -5.28 -0.64
CA ASN A 151 16.35 -4.22 -0.27
C ASN A 151 15.76 -3.31 0.84
N PRO A 152 16.40 -3.21 2.03
CA PRO A 152 15.93 -2.36 3.13
C PRO A 152 15.88 -0.86 2.81
N LYS A 153 16.59 -0.41 1.78
CA LYS A 153 16.61 0.99 1.35
C LYS A 153 15.36 1.39 0.57
N THR A 154 14.62 0.42 0.02
CA THR A 154 13.46 0.67 -0.85
C THR A 154 12.18 0.00 -0.36
N SER A 155 12.28 -1.01 0.52
CA SER A 155 11.16 -1.87 0.91
C SER A 155 10.92 -1.89 2.42
N GLY A 156 9.67 -1.68 2.85
CA GLY A 156 9.24 -1.95 4.22
C GLY A 156 9.31 -3.43 4.60
N ASN A 157 9.01 -4.35 3.67
CA ASN A 157 9.10 -5.80 3.95
C ASN A 157 10.53 -6.19 4.32
N ALA A 158 11.52 -5.63 3.62
CA ALA A 158 12.93 -5.86 3.91
C ALA A 158 13.34 -5.41 5.32
N ARG A 159 12.85 -4.25 5.75
CA ARG A 159 13.09 -3.75 7.11
C ARG A 159 12.44 -4.66 8.15
N TYR A 160 11.24 -5.18 7.91
CA TYR A 160 10.64 -6.17 8.81
C TYR A 160 11.38 -7.50 8.82
N THR A 161 11.83 -8.03 7.67
CA THR A 161 12.65 -9.24 7.65
C THR A 161 13.96 -9.04 8.41
N TYR A 162 14.62 -7.89 8.25
CA TYR A 162 15.82 -7.54 9.01
C TYR A 162 15.53 -7.51 10.52
N LEU A 163 14.46 -6.83 10.94
CA LEU A 163 14.07 -6.73 12.36
C LEU A 163 13.66 -8.08 12.94
N ALA A 164 13.02 -8.94 12.15
CA ALA A 164 12.67 -10.29 12.57
C ALA A 164 13.92 -11.16 12.78
N ALA A 165 14.88 -11.11 11.86
CA ALA A 165 16.17 -11.80 11.99
C ALA A 165 16.96 -11.28 13.21
N TRP A 166 17.05 -9.95 13.35
CA TRP A 166 17.72 -9.31 14.48
C TRP A 166 17.07 -9.73 15.80
N GLY A 167 15.75 -9.61 15.92
CA GLY A 167 15.02 -9.95 17.13
C GLY A 167 15.09 -11.44 17.47
N ALA A 168 15.23 -12.32 16.48
CA ALA A 168 15.45 -13.75 16.71
C ALA A 168 16.86 -14.03 17.27
N ALA A 169 17.89 -13.43 16.66
CA ALA A 169 19.27 -13.56 17.11
C ALA A 169 19.48 -12.95 18.51
N ASP A 170 18.97 -11.74 18.74
CA ASP A 170 19.04 -11.04 20.03
C ASP A 170 18.42 -11.89 21.16
N LYS A 171 17.28 -12.53 20.90
CA LYS A 171 16.67 -13.46 21.86
C LYS A 171 17.47 -14.73 22.07
N ALA A 172 18.03 -15.31 21.01
CA ALA A 172 18.82 -16.54 21.09
C ALA A 172 20.14 -16.34 21.87
N ASP A 173 20.73 -15.15 21.74
CA ASP A 173 22.00 -14.79 22.37
C ASP A 173 21.85 -14.15 23.76
N GLY A 174 20.63 -14.03 24.28
CA GLY A 174 20.36 -13.43 25.59
C GLY A 174 20.59 -11.93 25.65
N GLY A 175 20.41 -11.22 24.52
CA GLY A 175 20.64 -9.77 24.41
C GLY A 175 22.10 -9.37 24.21
N ASP A 176 22.99 -10.31 23.89
CA ASP A 176 24.37 -10.00 23.52
C ASP A 176 24.43 -9.38 22.12
N LYS A 177 24.51 -8.05 22.10
CA LYS A 177 24.57 -7.27 20.88
C LYS A 177 25.70 -7.68 19.93
N ALA A 178 26.87 -8.04 20.45
CA ALA A 178 28.01 -8.39 19.59
C ALA A 178 27.76 -9.70 18.82
N LYS A 179 27.14 -10.69 19.47
CA LYS A 179 26.74 -11.93 18.82
C LYS A 179 25.61 -11.73 17.82
N THR A 180 24.63 -10.89 18.16
CA THR A 180 23.56 -10.50 17.23
C THR A 180 24.11 -9.84 15.97
N GLU A 181 25.08 -8.93 16.12
CA GLU A 181 25.75 -8.29 14.98
C GLU A 181 26.55 -9.29 14.14
N GLN A 182 27.21 -10.27 14.77
CA GLN A 182 27.90 -11.35 14.07
C GLN A 182 26.92 -12.23 13.27
N PHE A 183 25.80 -12.62 13.89
CA PHE A 183 24.72 -13.35 13.22
C PHE A 183 24.21 -12.57 12.01
N MET A 184 23.86 -11.29 12.20
CA MET A 184 23.32 -10.45 11.13
C MET A 184 24.34 -10.22 10.02
N THR A 185 25.62 -10.13 10.35
CA THR A 185 26.69 -10.06 9.36
C THR A 185 26.72 -11.32 8.49
N GLN A 186 26.64 -12.51 9.10
CA GLN A 186 26.62 -13.75 8.34
C GLN A 186 25.32 -13.93 7.55
N PHE A 187 24.18 -13.57 8.12
CA PHE A 187 22.88 -13.57 7.46
C PHE A 187 22.90 -12.72 6.18
N LEU A 188 23.43 -11.49 6.26
CA LEU A 188 23.55 -10.62 5.09
C LEU A 188 24.58 -11.13 4.06
N LYS A 189 25.65 -11.80 4.50
CA LYS A 189 26.60 -12.47 3.58
C LYS A 189 25.98 -13.64 2.80
N ASN A 190 24.92 -14.24 3.33
CA ASN A 190 24.19 -15.31 2.65
C ASN A 190 23.14 -14.79 1.66
N VAL A 191 22.91 -13.47 1.60
CA VAL A 191 22.01 -12.86 0.61
C VAL A 191 22.67 -12.86 -0.77
N GLU A 192 22.07 -13.55 -1.73
CA GLU A 192 22.53 -13.57 -3.12
C GLU A 192 22.03 -12.35 -3.91
N VAL A 193 20.82 -11.88 -3.59
CA VAL A 193 20.21 -10.76 -4.27
C VAL A 193 19.38 -9.92 -3.32
N PHE A 194 19.55 -8.60 -3.43
CA PHE A 194 18.69 -7.60 -2.80
C PHE A 194 17.63 -7.13 -3.80
N ASP A 195 16.50 -7.83 -3.90
CA ASP A 195 15.44 -7.44 -4.83
C ASP A 195 14.83 -6.08 -4.44
N THR A 196 14.32 -5.34 -5.41
CA THR A 196 13.76 -4.00 -5.26
C THR A 196 12.57 -3.92 -4.30
N GLY A 197 11.79 -5.01 -4.20
CA GLY A 197 10.57 -5.09 -3.42
C GLY A 197 10.29 -6.52 -2.93
N GLY A 198 9.32 -6.66 -2.04
CA GLY A 198 9.00 -7.96 -1.44
C GLY A 198 8.26 -8.93 -2.37
N ARG A 199 7.95 -8.54 -3.62
CA ARG A 199 7.34 -9.45 -4.60
C ARG A 199 8.38 -10.20 -5.42
N GLY A 200 9.54 -9.60 -5.63
CA GLY A 200 10.67 -10.26 -6.32
C GLY A 200 11.51 -11.14 -5.38
N ALA A 201 11.43 -10.88 -4.07
CA ALA A 201 12.06 -11.68 -3.02
C ALA A 201 11.10 -12.71 -2.41
#